data_AF-A0A2E9VHF5-F1
#
_entry.id   AF-A0A2E9VHF5-F1
#
_cell.length_a   1.000
_cell.length_b   1.000
_cell.length_c   1.000
_cell.angle_alpha   90.00
_cell.angle_beta   90.00
_cell.angle_gamma   90.00
#
_symmetry.space_group_name_H-M   'P 1'
#
loop_
_entity.id
_entity.type
_entity.pdbx_description
1 polymer ?
#
loop_
_entity_poly.entity_id
_entity_poly.type
_entity_poly.pdbx_seq_one_letter_code
_entity_poly.pdbx_strand_id
1 'polypeptide(L)'
;ALPEAIAGEPLTVRAEVSDETAVTQVALRYTAGDGEPVTVAMSPAGNGVWEVVLLPAEGSLELAVIASDGTNVVETQATTLEVATGAAPVAPASSGSLFAAAALGAVAMLGALALRRRPD
;
A
#
# COMPACT_ATOMS: atom_id res chain seq x y z
N ALA A 1 9.40 9.70 5.40
CA ALA A 1 9.96 8.37 5.08
C ALA A 1 8.79 7.39 5.08
N LEU A 2 8.77 6.44 4.16
CA LEU A 2 7.83 5.31 4.24
C LEU A 2 8.15 4.50 5.50
N PRO A 3 7.15 3.85 6.14
CA PRO A 3 7.40 3.02 7.31
C PRO A 3 8.35 1.87 6.96
N GLU A 4 9.03 1.33 7.97
CA GLU A 4 9.71 0.06 7.83
C GLU A 4 8.66 -1.05 7.69
N ALA A 5 8.67 -1.75 6.55
CA ALA A 5 7.80 -2.88 6.28
C ALA A 5 8.55 -4.18 6.53
N ILE A 6 7.86 -5.16 7.10
CA ILE A 6 8.43 -6.47 7.43
C ILE A 6 7.77 -7.55 6.58
N ALA A 7 8.59 -8.45 6.03
CA ALA A 7 8.12 -9.56 5.22
C ALA A 7 7.14 -10.45 6.00
N GLY A 8 5.99 -10.75 5.39
CA GLY A 8 4.93 -11.55 6.00
C GLY A 8 4.06 -10.82 7.03
N GLU A 9 4.35 -9.55 7.34
CA GLU A 9 3.48 -8.72 8.16
C GLU A 9 2.53 -7.87 7.30
N PRO A 10 1.30 -7.57 7.78
CA PRO A 10 0.37 -6.72 7.05
C PRO A 10 0.94 -5.31 6.80
N LEU A 11 0.98 -4.91 5.53
CA LEU A 11 1.29 -3.55 5.11
C LEU A 11 0.02 -2.89 4.58
N THR A 12 -0.48 -1.88 5.28
CA THR A 12 -1.60 -1.06 4.79
C THR A 12 -1.05 0.06 3.90
N VAL A 13 -1.37 0.02 2.61
CA VAL A 13 -1.05 1.08 1.67
C VAL A 13 -2.24 2.02 1.57
N ARG A 14 -2.00 3.31 1.74
CA ARG A 14 -3.00 4.37 1.69
C ARG A 14 -2.65 5.40 0.63
N ALA A 15 -3.67 5.93 -0.01
CA ALA A 15 -3.55 6.99 -0.99
C ALA A 15 -4.64 8.03 -0.77
N GLU A 16 -4.26 9.30 -0.89
CA GLU A 16 -5.22 10.41 -0.93
C GLU A 16 -5.52 10.73 -2.39
N VAL A 17 -6.79 10.68 -2.78
CA VAL A 17 -7.22 10.96 -4.14
C VAL A 17 -8.32 12.01 -4.11
N SER A 18 -8.13 13.06 -4.89
CA SER A 18 -9.04 14.19 -5.01
C SER A 18 -9.47 14.38 -6.46
N ASP A 19 -10.74 14.69 -6.66
CA ASP A 19 -11.34 15.03 -7.95
C ASP A 19 -12.37 16.14 -7.74
N GLU A 20 -12.61 16.95 -8.77
CA GLU A 20 -13.60 18.05 -8.75
C GLU A 20 -15.05 17.55 -8.76
N THR A 21 -15.28 16.32 -9.24
CA THR A 21 -16.60 15.68 -9.39
C THR A 21 -16.76 14.47 -8.48
N ALA A 22 -16.03 13.38 -8.76
CA ALA A 22 -16.02 12.15 -7.99
C ALA A 22 -14.92 11.20 -8.49
N VAL A 23 -14.21 10.56 -7.56
CA VAL A 23 -13.34 9.43 -7.86
C VAL A 23 -14.21 8.17 -7.97
N THR A 24 -14.08 7.41 -9.06
CA THR A 24 -14.86 6.19 -9.29
C THR A 24 -14.13 4.92 -8.86
N GLN A 25 -12.82 4.87 -9.09
CA GLN A 25 -11.99 3.71 -8.79
C GLN A 25 -10.56 4.15 -8.48
N VAL A 26 -9.94 3.42 -7.56
CA VAL A 26 -8.51 3.53 -7.26
C VAL A 26 -7.92 2.13 -7.19
N ALA A 27 -6.76 1.95 -7.79
CA ALA A 27 -6.01 0.71 -7.78
C ALA A 27 -4.57 0.97 -7.38
N LEU A 28 -3.95 -0.02 -6.77
CA LEU A 28 -2.52 -0.07 -6.51
C LEU A 28 -1.89 -1.01 -7.54
N ARG A 29 -0.92 -0.50 -8.31
CA ARG A 29 0.02 -1.33 -9.04
C ARG A 29 1.25 -1.54 -8.17
N TYR A 30 1.68 -2.78 -8.00
CA TYR A 30 2.92 -3.08 -7.30
C TYR A 30 3.76 -4.13 -8.03
N THR A 31 5.08 -4.04 -7.85
CA THR A 31 6.05 -4.99 -8.38
C THR A 31 6.95 -5.43 -7.24
N ALA A 32 7.06 -6.73 -7.00
CA ALA A 32 7.95 -7.29 -5.98
C ALA A 32 9.25 -7.78 -6.63
N GLY A 33 10.38 -7.19 -6.26
CA GLY A 33 11.68 -7.44 -6.88
C GLY A 33 11.63 -7.26 -8.40
N ASP A 34 12.21 -8.21 -9.13
CA ASP A 34 12.19 -8.26 -10.61
C ASP A 34 10.95 -9.02 -11.16
N GLY A 35 9.90 -9.16 -10.34
CA GLY A 35 8.68 -9.86 -10.73
C GLY A 35 7.80 -9.09 -11.72
N GLU A 36 6.68 -9.70 -12.11
CA GLU A 36 5.67 -9.03 -12.94
C GLU A 36 4.82 -8.07 -12.11
N PRO A 37 4.40 -6.93 -12.69
CA PRO A 37 3.53 -5.98 -12.00
C PRO A 37 2.13 -6.55 -11.78
N VAL A 38 1.62 -6.39 -10.57
CA VAL A 38 0.28 -6.79 -10.16
C VAL A 38 -0.56 -5.56 -9.89
N THR A 39 -1.82 -5.56 -10.33
CA THR A 39 -2.78 -4.47 -10.06
C THR A 39 -3.92 -4.98 -9.18
N VAL A 40 -4.17 -4.30 -8.07
CA VAL A 40 -5.23 -4.62 -7.12
C VAL A 40 -6.10 -3.41 -6.84
N ALA A 41 -7.41 -3.63 -6.68
CA ALA A 41 -8.34 -2.56 -6.31
C ALA A 41 -8.10 -2.10 -4.87
N MET A 42 -8.15 -0.79 -4.65
CA MET A 42 -8.16 -0.19 -3.32
C MET A 42 -9.61 0.03 -2.86
N SER A 43 -9.82 0.01 -1.55
CA SER A 43 -11.12 0.26 -0.92
C SER A 43 -11.21 1.70 -0.41
N PRO A 44 -12.36 2.38 -0.51
CA PRO A 44 -12.52 3.72 0.04
C PRO A 44 -12.51 3.69 1.58
N ALA A 45 -11.63 4.49 2.19
CA ALA A 45 -11.51 4.67 3.64
C ALA A 45 -12.18 5.98 4.15
N GLY A 46 -12.73 6.79 3.24
CA GLY A 46 -13.43 8.04 3.53
C GLY A 46 -12.57 9.29 3.32
N ASN A 47 -13.22 10.45 3.15
CA ASN A 47 -12.56 11.76 2.94
C ASN A 47 -11.52 11.77 1.78
N GLY A 48 -11.78 11.03 0.70
CA GLY A 48 -10.84 10.91 -0.43
C GLY A 48 -9.68 9.95 -0.18
N VAL A 49 -9.63 9.28 0.98
CA VAL A 49 -8.61 8.25 1.27
C VAL A 49 -9.07 6.90 0.74
N TRP A 50 -8.12 6.18 0.14
CA TRP A 50 -8.28 4.80 -0.32
C TRP A 50 -7.18 3.93 0.29
N GLU A 51 -7.49 2.68 0.58
CA GLU A 51 -6.54 1.75 1.20
C GLU A 51 -6.60 0.32 0.66
N VAL A 52 -5.48 -0.38 0.75
CA VAL A 52 -5.35 -1.82 0.49
C VAL A 52 -4.34 -2.42 1.44
N VAL A 53 -4.55 -3.67 1.85
CA VAL A 53 -3.60 -4.41 2.69
C VAL A 53 -2.86 -5.42 1.86
N LEU A 54 -1.53 -5.40 1.94
CA LEU A 54 -0.63 -6.35 1.31
C LEU A 54 0.07 -7.22 2.37
N LEU A 55 0.52 -8.40 1.94
CA LEU A 55 1.48 -9.24 2.66
C LEU A 55 2.75 -9.32 1.80
N PRO A 56 3.69 -8.36 1.94
CA PRO A 56 4.87 -8.31 1.10
C PRO A 56 5.86 -9.42 1.45
N ALA A 57 6.66 -9.82 0.47
CA ALA A 57 7.87 -10.62 0.67
C ALA A 57 9.06 -9.69 0.93
N GLU A 58 10.15 -10.26 1.46
CA GLU A 58 11.41 -9.56 1.65
C GLU A 58 11.96 -9.02 0.32
N GLY A 59 12.57 -7.83 0.37
CA GLY A 59 13.22 -7.18 -0.77
C GLY A 59 12.53 -5.89 -1.20
N SER A 60 12.81 -5.47 -2.44
CA SER A 60 12.25 -4.25 -3.00
C SER A 60 10.80 -4.44 -3.41
N LEU A 61 9.95 -3.49 -3.01
CA LEU A 61 8.55 -3.39 -3.40
C LEU A 61 8.31 -2.02 -4.06
N GLU A 62 8.07 -2.03 -5.36
CA GLU A 62 7.72 -0.83 -6.12
C GLU A 62 6.19 -0.63 -6.09
N LEU A 63 5.73 0.59 -5.83
CA LEU A 63 4.33 0.93 -5.61
C LEU A 63 3.91 2.14 -6.45
N ALA A 64 2.79 2.05 -7.16
CA ALA A 64 2.17 3.18 -7.87
C ALA A 64 0.65 3.15 -7.74
N VAL A 65 0.03 4.31 -7.51
CA VAL A 65 -1.43 4.44 -7.38
C VAL A 65 -2.01 4.90 -8.70
N ILE A 66 -3.03 4.20 -9.16
CA ILE A 66 -3.81 4.53 -10.36
C ILE A 66 -5.20 4.97 -9.89
N ALA A 67 -5.63 6.16 -10.28
CA ALA A 67 -6.97 6.67 -9.97
C ALA A 67 -7.74 7.04 -11.24
N SER A 68 -9.06 6.86 -11.20
CA SER A 68 -9.94 7.22 -12.30
C SER A 68 -11.29 7.77 -11.82
N ASP A 69 -11.79 8.78 -12.54
CA ASP A 69 -13.14 9.37 -12.41
C ASP A 69 -14.13 8.77 -13.44
N GLY A 70 -13.75 7.71 -14.15
CA GLY A 70 -14.52 7.08 -15.22
C GLY A 70 -14.26 7.65 -16.62
N THR A 71 -13.59 8.81 -16.71
CA THR A 71 -13.22 9.47 -17.98
C THR A 71 -11.72 9.65 -18.10
N ASN A 72 -11.08 10.14 -17.03
CA ASN A 72 -9.66 10.36 -16.88
C ASN A 72 -9.05 9.23 -16.04
N VAL A 73 -7.80 8.92 -16.35
CA VAL A 73 -6.96 8.00 -15.57
C VAL A 73 -5.64 8.70 -15.33
N VAL A 74 -5.21 8.72 -14.07
CA VAL A 74 -3.92 9.25 -13.64
C VAL A 74 -3.18 8.20 -12.83
N GLU A 75 -1.86 8.20 -12.93
CA GLU A 75 -0.99 7.29 -12.20
C GLU A 75 0.11 8.10 -11.52
N THR A 76 0.46 7.75 -10.28
CA THR A 76 1.60 8.35 -9.57
C THR A 76 2.92 7.90 -10.19
N GLN A 77 3.99 8.65 -9.90
CA GLN A 77 5.32 8.07 -10.02
C GLN A 77 5.45 6.86 -9.07
N ALA A 78 6.21 5.87 -9.50
CA ALA A 78 6.48 4.71 -8.68
C ALA A 78 7.36 5.09 -7.47
N THR A 79 7.06 4.49 -6.33
CA THR A 79 7.81 4.65 -5.09
C THR A 79 8.31 3.30 -4.64
N THR A 80 9.61 3.21 -4.38
CA THR A 80 10.24 1.98 -3.87
C THR A 80 10.22 1.94 -2.35
N LEU A 81 9.82 0.80 -1.82
CA LEU A 81 9.86 0.45 -0.40
C LEU A 81 10.76 -0.76 -0.22
N GLU A 82 11.75 -0.65 0.67
CA GLU A 82 12.55 -1.81 1.08
C GLU A 82 11.82 -2.55 2.20
N VAL A 83 11.55 -3.84 1.98
CA VAL A 83 10.89 -4.72 2.94
C VAL A 83 11.93 -5.57 3.65
N ALA A 84 12.07 -5.36 4.95
CA ALA A 84 13.03 -6.06 5.78
C ALA A 84 12.59 -7.51 6.04
N THR A 85 13.58 -8.39 6.25
CA THR A 85 13.31 -9.74 6.74
C THR A 85 12.73 -9.66 8.15
N GLY A 86 11.65 -10.41 8.40
CA GLY A 86 11.11 -10.53 9.75
C GLY A 86 12.10 -11.24 10.65
N ALA A 87 12.30 -10.73 11.87
CA ALA A 87 13.00 -11.51 12.88
C ALA A 87 12.28 -12.86 13.02
N ALA A 88 13.01 -13.97 12.82
CA ALA A 88 12.46 -15.29 13.07
C ALA A 88 11.78 -15.27 14.45
N PRO A 89 10.56 -15.84 14.61
CA PRO A 89 9.93 -15.89 15.91
C PRO A 89 10.93 -16.52 16.87
N VAL A 90 11.37 -15.75 17.87
CA VAL A 90 12.22 -16.29 18.93
C VAL A 90 11.43 -17.46 19.48
N ALA A 91 11.91 -18.69 19.25
CA ALA A 91 11.22 -19.88 19.71
C ALA A 91 10.86 -19.66 21.18
N PRO A 92 9.61 -19.90 21.60
CA PRO A 92 9.23 -19.64 22.96
C PRO A 92 10.17 -20.44 23.86
N ALA A 93 10.95 -19.74 24.67
CA ALA A 93 11.64 -20.37 25.77
C ALA A 93 10.55 -21.09 26.58
N SER A 94 10.65 -22.40 26.65
CA SER A 94 9.73 -23.27 27.36
C SER A 94 9.60 -22.79 28.80
N SER A 95 8.58 -21.99 29.11
CA SER A 95 7.84 -21.90 30.38
C SER A 95 7.03 -20.61 30.44
N GLY A 96 5.72 -20.76 30.25
CA GLY A 96 4.66 -19.92 30.82
C GLY A 96 4.80 -18.40 30.74
N SER A 97 4.16 -17.78 29.74
CA SER A 97 3.22 -16.65 29.94
C SER A 97 2.63 -16.17 28.61
N LEU A 98 1.30 -16.23 28.58
CA LEU A 98 0.30 -15.45 27.83
C LEU A 98 0.74 -14.69 26.56
N PHE A 99 0.17 -15.16 25.45
CA PHE A 99 -0.15 -14.44 24.21
C PHE A 99 -0.23 -12.92 24.35
N ALA A 100 0.53 -12.21 23.52
CA ALA A 100 0.01 -11.34 22.46
C ALA A 100 1.16 -10.51 21.87
N ALA A 101 1.77 -11.00 20.80
CA ALA A 101 2.45 -10.11 19.88
C ALA A 101 1.35 -9.35 19.13
N ALA A 102 1.04 -8.13 19.57
CA ALA A 102 0.25 -7.22 18.76
C ALA A 102 1.10 -6.84 17.54
N ALA A 103 0.91 -7.55 16.43
CA ALA A 103 1.51 -7.19 15.15
C ALA A 103 0.85 -5.88 14.69
N LEU A 104 1.47 -4.76 15.04
CA LEU A 104 1.13 -3.43 14.52
C LEU A 104 1.62 -3.40 13.06
N GLY A 105 0.73 -3.72 12.11
CA GLY A 105 1.05 -3.64 10.69
C GLY A 105 1.49 -2.22 10.28
N ALA A 106 2.47 -2.13 9.37
CA ALA A 106 2.99 -0.87 8.86
C ALA A 106 1.95 -0.14 7.99
N VAL A 107 1.99 1.21 7.94
CA VAL A 107 1.10 2.02 7.09
C VAL A 107 1.90 2.91 6.14
N ALA A 108 1.89 2.58 4.84
CA ALA A 108 2.56 3.34 3.79
C ALA A 108 1.59 4.35 3.16
N MET A 109 1.88 5.64 3.30
CA MET A 109 1.13 6.71 2.61
C MET A 109 1.80 7.04 1.27
N LEU A 110 1.14 6.71 0.18
CA LEU A 110 1.47 7.16 -1.17
C LEU A 110 0.75 8.48 -1.41
N GLY A 111 1.47 9.49 -1.90
CA GLY A 111 1.05 10.89 -1.87
C GLY A 111 -0.30 11.22 -2.54
N ALA A 112 -0.70 12.49 -2.43
CA ALA A 112 -1.97 12.95 -2.95
C ALA A 112 -2.02 12.98 -4.49
N LEU A 113 -3.09 12.42 -5.06
CA LEU A 113 -3.35 12.42 -6.50
C LEU A 113 -4.57 13.29 -6.82
N ALA A 114 -4.44 14.15 -7.83
CA ALA A 114 -5.51 15.02 -8.29
C ALA A 114 -5.90 14.64 -9.72
N LEU A 115 -7.14 14.20 -9.90
CA LEU A 115 -7.77 14.10 -11.22
C LEU A 115 -8.19 15.52 -11.64
N ARG A 116 -7.82 15.92 -12.86
CA ARG A 116 -8.26 17.18 -13.46
C ARG A 116 -8.73 16.88 -14.88
N ARG A 117 -9.87 17.44 -15.27
CA ARG A 117 -10.28 17.41 -16.67
C ARG A 117 -9.29 18.20 -17.53
N ARG A 118 -8.91 17.65 -18.68
CA ARG A 118 -8.32 18.49 -19.73
C ARG A 118 -9.41 19.47 -20.22
N PRO A 119 -9.11 20.78 -20.33
CA PRO A 119 -9.99 21.65 -21.08
C PRO A 119 -9.98 21.20 -22.56
N ASP A 120 -11.16 21.01 -23.12
CA ASP A 120 -11.37 20.78 -24.56
C ASP A 120 -10.89 21.99 -25.40
#